data_AF-A0A0Q5N925-F1
#
_entry.id   AF-A0A0Q5N925-F1
#
_cell.length_a   1.000
_cell.length_b   1.000
_cell.length_c   1.000
_cell.angle_alpha   90.00
_cell.angle_beta   90.00
_cell.angle_gamma   90.00
#
_symmetry.space_group_name_H-M   'P 1'
#
loop_
_entity.id
_entity.type
_entity.pdbx_description
1 polymer ?
#
loop_
_entity_poly.entity_id
_entity_poly.type
_entity_poly.pdbx_seq_one_letter_code
_entity_poly.pdbx_strand_id
1 'polypeptide(L)'
;MNDTRVGVPDDWHVDPVLLGVPGVRRAQSDDENQLAWQADSLCAQTDPEAFFPEKGGSTRDAKKICASCDVKTQCLEYALQNDERFGIWGGLSERERRKLRKQA
;
A
#
# COMPACT_ATOMS: atom_id res chain seq x y z
N MET A 1 33.37 -5.63 48.57
CA MET A 1 32.16 -5.77 47.72
C MET A 1 32.15 -4.58 46.78
N ASN A 2 32.45 -4.75 45.49
CA ASN A 2 32.41 -3.64 44.53
C ASN A 2 30.98 -3.47 44.01
N ASP A 3 30.34 -2.37 44.43
CA ASP A 3 29.05 -1.92 43.92
C ASP A 3 29.27 -1.13 42.62
N THR A 4 29.45 -1.83 41.51
CA THR A 4 29.35 -1.21 40.19
C THR A 4 27.90 -1.23 39.75
N ARG A 5 27.06 -0.38 40.37
CA ARG A 5 25.81 0.04 39.74
C ARG A 5 26.19 0.95 38.57
N VAL A 6 26.24 0.38 37.37
CA VAL A 6 26.31 1.15 36.13
C VAL A 6 25.03 1.99 36.10
N GLY A 7 25.17 3.31 36.27
CA GLY A 7 24.06 4.25 36.24
C GLY A 7 23.36 4.24 34.89
N VAL A 8 22.06 4.50 34.89
CA VAL A 8 21.29 4.72 33.66
C VAL A 8 21.77 6.04 33.05
N PRO A 9 22.32 6.05 31.82
CA PRO A 9 22.76 7.27 31.15
C PRO A 9 21.61 8.29 30.98
N ASP A 10 21.90 9.59 31.01
CA ASP A 10 20.90 10.67 30.89
C ASP A 10 20.07 10.61 29.59
N ASP A 11 20.62 9.97 28.55
CA ASP A 11 20.03 9.77 27.23
C ASP A 11 19.20 8.49 27.10
N TRP A 12 18.83 7.83 28.21
CA TRP A 12 18.01 6.60 28.17
C TRP A 12 16.64 6.78 27.47
N HIS A 13 16.15 8.01 27.39
CA HIS A 13 14.92 8.36 26.69
C HIS A 13 15.09 8.47 25.16
N VAL A 14 16.33 8.55 24.68
CA VAL A 14 16.64 8.65 23.26
C VAL A 14 16.59 7.26 22.66
N ASP A 15 15.90 7.12 21.53
CA ASP A 15 15.79 5.86 20.80
C ASP A 15 17.21 5.27 20.55
N PRO A 16 17.50 4.02 20.95
CA PRO A 16 18.78 3.35 20.69
C PRO A 16 19.21 3.37 19.21
N VAL A 17 18.25 3.48 18.31
CA VAL A 17 18.45 3.67 16.87
C VAL A 17 19.13 5.01 16.54
N LEU A 18 18.79 6.08 17.26
CA LEU A 18 19.42 7.40 17.15
C LEU A 18 20.79 7.45 17.82
N LEU A 19 20.98 6.68 18.89
CA LEU A 19 22.25 6.56 19.62
C LEU A 19 23.30 5.70 18.90
N GLY A 20 22.95 5.06 17.79
CA GLY A 20 23.89 4.29 16.96
C GLY A 20 24.40 3.02 17.65
N VAL A 21 23.62 2.42 18.55
CA VAL A 21 24.00 1.22 19.30
C VAL A 21 24.30 0.07 18.32
N PRO A 22 25.49 -0.57 18.40
CA PRO A 22 25.84 -1.69 17.52
C PRO A 22 24.80 -2.81 17.57
N GLY A 23 24.27 -3.20 16.41
CA GLY A 23 23.27 -4.28 16.27
C GLY A 23 21.82 -3.82 16.18
N VAL A 24 21.52 -2.54 16.45
CA VAL A 24 20.18 -1.95 16.26
C VAL A 24 20.11 -1.34 14.85
N ARG A 25 19.25 -1.88 13.98
CA ARG A 25 19.02 -1.33 12.64
C ARG A 25 17.82 -0.38 12.67
N ARG A 26 17.91 0.78 12.00
CA ARG A 26 16.70 1.52 11.60
C ARG A 26 15.82 0.58 10.80
N ALA A 27 14.55 0.43 11.20
CA ALA A 27 13.54 0.04 10.24
C ALA A 27 13.59 1.12 9.15
N GLN A 28 13.97 0.75 7.93
CA GLN A 28 13.93 1.67 6.81
C GLN A 28 12.48 2.16 6.72
N SER A 29 12.27 3.47 6.74
CA SER A 29 10.95 4.07 6.70
C SER A 29 10.21 3.58 5.45
N ASP A 30 9.07 2.93 5.65
CA ASP A 30 8.20 2.44 4.57
C ASP A 30 7.73 3.57 3.63
N ASP A 31 7.93 4.83 4.02
CA ASP A 31 7.70 6.05 3.24
C ASP A 31 8.48 6.11 1.90
N GLU A 32 9.61 5.41 1.74
CA GLU A 32 10.34 5.39 0.45
C GLU A 32 9.72 4.43 -0.58
N ASN A 33 8.77 3.58 -0.19
CA ASN A 33 8.13 2.64 -1.10
C ASN A 33 6.94 3.31 -1.82
N GLN A 34 7.11 3.65 -3.10
CA GLN A 34 6.05 4.22 -3.96
C GLN A 34 4.79 3.34 -4.07
N LEU A 35 4.86 2.08 -3.64
CA LEU A 35 3.75 1.13 -3.63
C LEU A 35 3.21 0.84 -2.21
N ALA A 36 3.64 1.58 -1.18
CA ALA A 36 3.19 1.39 0.20
C ALA A 36 1.66 1.47 0.33
N TRP A 37 1.01 2.31 -0.46
CA TRP A 37 -0.46 2.44 -0.51
C TRP A 37 -1.18 1.13 -0.86
N GLN A 38 -0.52 0.16 -1.50
CA GLN A 38 -1.15 -1.13 -1.81
C GLN A 38 -1.46 -1.93 -0.54
N ALA A 39 -0.69 -1.72 0.54
CA ALA A 39 -0.94 -2.37 1.82
C ALA A 39 -2.31 -1.97 2.42
N ASP A 40 -2.76 -0.75 2.14
CA ASP A 40 -4.05 -0.22 2.60
C ASP A 40 -5.21 -0.53 1.63
N SER A 41 -4.97 -1.36 0.60
CA SER A 41 -6.00 -1.68 -0.39
C SER A 41 -7.06 -2.64 0.18
N LEU A 42 -8.32 -2.19 0.16
CA LEU A 42 -9.45 -3.00 0.65
C LEU A 42 -9.62 -4.31 -0.15
N CYS A 43 -9.27 -4.30 -1.44
CA CYS A 43 -9.38 -5.47 -2.31
C CYS A 43 -8.47 -6.63 -1.91
N ALA A 44 -7.34 -6.36 -1.25
CA ALA A 44 -6.44 -7.41 -0.75
C ALA A 44 -7.07 -8.28 0.36
N GLN A 45 -8.17 -7.80 0.96
CA GLN A 45 -8.93 -8.50 2.02
C GLN A 45 -10.15 -9.27 1.47
N THR A 46 -10.29 -9.34 0.15
CA THR A 46 -11.45 -9.94 -0.54
C THR A 46 -11.01 -10.95 -1.58
N ASP A 47 -11.96 -11.66 -2.19
CA ASP A 47 -11.66 -12.63 -3.24
C ASP A 47 -11.05 -11.94 -4.49
N PRO A 48 -9.80 -12.29 -4.89
CA PRO A 48 -9.16 -11.71 -6.04
C PRO A 48 -9.86 -12.03 -7.37
N GLU A 49 -10.60 -13.15 -7.46
CA GLU A 49 -11.28 -13.53 -8.71
C GLU A 49 -12.37 -12.52 -9.09
N ALA A 50 -12.97 -11.84 -8.11
CA ALA A 50 -13.94 -10.78 -8.36
C ALA A 50 -13.34 -9.59 -9.13
N PHE A 51 -12.05 -9.31 -8.94
CA PHE A 51 -11.34 -8.20 -9.58
C PHE A 51 -10.78 -8.56 -10.95
N PHE A 52 -10.64 -9.85 -11.26
CA PHE A 52 -10.17 -10.37 -12.53
C PHE A 52 -11.19 -11.33 -13.16
N PRO A 53 -12.41 -10.86 -13.49
CA PRO A 53 -13.45 -11.73 -14.03
C PRO A 53 -13.09 -12.26 -15.41
N GLU A 54 -13.49 -13.50 -15.68
CA GLU A 54 -13.44 -14.09 -17.02
C GLU A 54 -14.32 -13.31 -18.02
N LYS A 55 -14.19 -13.62 -19.32
CA LYS A 55 -14.97 -12.96 -20.38
C LYS A 55 -16.47 -13.11 -20.10
N GLY A 56 -17.12 -11.99 -19.79
CA GLY A 56 -18.57 -11.94 -19.49
C GLY A 56 -18.93 -12.03 -18.01
N GLY A 57 -17.94 -12.16 -17.12
CA GLY A 57 -18.15 -12.14 -15.67
C GLY A 57 -18.62 -10.77 -15.15
N SER A 58 -19.27 -10.79 -14.00
CA SER A 58 -19.78 -9.58 -13.35
C SER A 58 -18.63 -8.73 -12.78
N THR A 59 -18.63 -7.44 -13.10
CA THR A 59 -17.71 -6.46 -12.50
C THR A 59 -18.34 -5.67 -11.35
N ARG A 60 -19.60 -5.95 -11.04
CA ARG A 60 -20.42 -5.10 -10.16
C ARG A 60 -19.90 -5.10 -8.73
N ASP A 61 -19.56 -6.26 -8.20
CA ASP A 61 -19.20 -6.37 -6.79
C ASP A 61 -17.78 -5.86 -6.51
N ALA A 62 -16.82 -6.17 -7.39
CA ALA A 62 -15.50 -5.54 -7.33
C ALA A 62 -15.57 -4.00 -7.39
N LYS A 63 -16.43 -3.43 -8.25
CA LYS A 63 -16.63 -1.98 -8.30
C LYS A 63 -17.18 -1.40 -7.01
N LYS A 64 -18.11 -2.10 -6.33
CA LYS A 64 -18.63 -1.66 -5.02
C LYS A 64 -17.52 -1.65 -3.97
N ILE A 65 -16.70 -2.69 -3.93
CA ILE A 65 -15.56 -2.79 -2.99
C ILE A 65 -14.55 -1.67 -3.28
N CYS A 66 -14.20 -1.43 -4.54
CA CYS A 66 -13.33 -0.32 -4.90
C CYS A 66 -13.90 1.05 -4.52
N ALA A 67 -15.23 1.24 -4.55
CA ALA A 67 -15.84 2.52 -4.24
C ALA A 67 -15.66 2.94 -2.78
N SER A 68 -15.56 1.97 -1.87
CA SER A 68 -15.27 2.15 -0.44
C SER A 68 -13.78 2.06 -0.09
N CYS A 69 -12.89 1.96 -1.08
CA CYS A 69 -11.45 1.86 -0.85
C CYS A 69 -10.81 3.26 -0.78
N ASP A 70 -10.06 3.54 0.29
CA ASP A 70 -9.44 4.85 0.50
C ASP A 70 -8.34 5.15 -0.52
N VAL A 71 -7.58 4.12 -0.91
CA VAL A 71 -6.48 4.23 -1.89
C VAL A 71 -6.95 4.17 -3.36
N LYS A 72 -8.26 4.28 -3.64
CA LYS A 72 -8.81 4.13 -5.00
C LYS A 72 -8.20 5.09 -6.03
N THR A 73 -7.88 6.31 -5.62
CA THR A 73 -7.34 7.35 -6.50
C THR A 73 -5.92 7.01 -6.93
N GLN A 74 -5.06 6.66 -5.95
CA GLN A 74 -3.69 6.20 -6.20
C GLN A 74 -3.67 4.91 -7.04
N CYS A 75 -4.58 3.98 -6.74
CA CYS A 75 -4.77 2.76 -7.52
C CYS A 75 -5.14 3.02 -8.99
N LEU A 76 -6.04 3.98 -9.24
CA LEU A 76 -6.40 4.36 -10.61
C LEU A 76 -5.22 4.99 -11.34
N GLU A 77 -4.53 5.92 -10.69
CA GLU A 77 -3.38 6.61 -11.26
C GLU A 77 -2.27 5.60 -11.62
N TYR A 78 -1.95 4.69 -10.71
CA TYR A 78 -1.02 3.59 -10.96
C TYR A 78 -1.42 2.78 -12.20
N ALA A 79 -2.69 2.38 -12.30
CA ALA A 79 -3.19 1.60 -13.43
C ALA A 79 -3.12 2.35 -14.77
N LEU A 80 -3.29 3.67 -14.77
CA LEU A 80 -3.17 4.50 -15.96
C LEU A 80 -1.71 4.69 -16.38
N GLN A 81 -0.82 4.91 -15.41
CA GLN A 81 0.62 5.09 -15.66
C GLN A 81 1.29 3.81 -16.16
N ASN A 82 0.90 2.65 -15.62
CA ASN A 82 1.48 1.34 -15.96
C ASN A 82 0.75 0.62 -17.12
N ASP A 83 -0.25 1.25 -17.73
CA ASP A 83 -1.12 0.66 -18.75
C ASP A 83 -1.69 -0.71 -18.34
N GLU A 84 -2.18 -0.83 -17.10
CA GLU A 84 -2.75 -2.09 -16.60
C GLU A 84 -3.94 -2.51 -17.46
N ARG A 85 -3.83 -3.67 -18.12
CA ARG A 85 -4.74 -4.09 -19.19
C ARG A 85 -5.90 -4.95 -18.71
N PHE A 86 -5.80 -5.55 -17.54
CA PHE A 86 -6.79 -6.49 -17.04
C PHE A 86 -7.36 -6.04 -15.70
N GLY A 87 -8.50 -6.61 -15.35
CA GLY A 87 -9.14 -6.41 -14.05
C GLY A 87 -9.69 -5.02 -13.76
N ILE A 88 -10.18 -4.87 -12.54
CA ILE A 88 -10.77 -3.65 -11.98
C ILE A 88 -9.71 -2.90 -11.16
N TRP A 89 -9.45 -1.65 -11.55
CA TRP A 89 -8.49 -0.78 -10.88
C TRP A 89 -9.15 0.56 -10.56
N GLY A 90 -9.03 1.03 -9.32
CA GLY A 90 -9.65 2.28 -8.86
C GLY A 90 -11.16 2.37 -9.13
N GLY A 91 -11.86 1.23 -9.14
CA GLY A 91 -13.30 1.16 -9.45
C GLY A 91 -13.65 1.18 -10.94
N LEU A 92 -12.66 1.15 -11.84
CA LEU A 92 -12.87 1.17 -13.28
C LEU A 92 -12.41 -0.14 -13.92
N SER A 93 -13.22 -0.66 -14.85
CA SER A 93 -12.83 -1.75 -15.74
C SER A 93 -11.84 -1.26 -16.81
N GLU A 94 -11.11 -2.20 -17.43
CA GLU A 94 -10.24 -1.92 -18.58
C GLU A 94 -10.94 -1.04 -19.63
N ARG A 95 -12.17 -1.40 -20.01
CA ARG A 95 -12.95 -0.67 -21.02
C ARG A 95 -13.25 0.77 -20.59
N GLU A 96 -13.48 1.02 -19.30
CA GLU A 96 -13.72 2.35 -18.77
C GLU A 96 -12.42 3.16 -18.68
N ARG A 97 -11.31 2.56 -18.22
CA ARG A 97 -9.98 3.20 -18.23
C ARG A 97 -9.56 3.60 -19.65
N ARG A 98 -9.82 2.75 -20.65
CA ARG A 98 -9.58 3.07 -22.06
C ARG A 98 -10.40 4.25 -22.57
N LYS A 99 -11.64 4.42 -22.09
CA LYS A 99 -12.45 5.59 -22.43
C LYS A 99 -11.91 6.85 -21.76
N LEU A 100 -11.52 6.75 -20.49
CA LEU A 100 -10.95 7.85 -19.73
C LEU A 100 -9.65 8.36 -20.37
N ARG A 101 -8.75 7.45 -20.78
CA ARG A 101 -7.51 7.79 -21.52
C ARG A 101 -7.74 8.47 -22.88
N LYS A 102 -8.92 8.30 -23.49
CA LYS A 102 -9.27 8.98 -24.75
C LYS A 102 -9.87 10.37 -24.53
N GLN A 103 -10.28 10.68 -23.30
CA GLN A 103 -10.94 11.93 -22.93
C GLN A 103 -9.98 12.92 -22.26
N ALA A 104 -8.87 12.43 -21.71
CA ALA A 104 -7.74 13.22 -21.22
C ALA A 104 -6.78 13.54 -22.39
#